data_AF-A0A671TLQ4-F1
#
_entry.id   AF-A0A671TLQ4-F1
#
_cell.length_a   1.000
_cell.length_b   1.000
_cell.length_c   1.000
_cell.angle_alpha   90.00
_cell.angle_beta   90.00
_cell.angle_gamma   90.00
#
_symmetry.space_group_name_H-M   'P 1'
#
loop_
_entity.id
_entity.type
_entity.pdbx_description
1 polymer ?
#
loop_
_entity_poly.entity_id
_entity_poly.type
_entity_poly.pdbx_seq_one_letter_code
_entity_poly.pdbx_strand_id
1 'polypeptide(L)'
;TCVVNVTQTSYQAEENHNITLEWTFTTTADTSPDSLYIFCEMKTDHKVLVPESRDQQFVGRVQWDKDVLRDGRLRLYVSRLRTEDSGQYLCDVRTNYGGDFGDCWLSVSGKSVDE
;
A
#
# COMPACT_ATOMS: atom_id res chain seq x y z
N THR A 1 -13.63 -16.24 -7.23
CA THR A 1 -12.27 -16.10 -6.67
C THR A 1 -11.95 -14.63 -6.53
N CYS A 2 -11.11 -14.26 -5.57
CA CYS A 2 -10.52 -12.92 -5.50
C CYS A 2 -9.26 -12.90 -6.36
N VAL A 3 -9.00 -11.78 -7.05
CA VAL A 3 -7.76 -11.50 -7.77
C VAL A 3 -7.32 -10.10 -7.38
N VAL A 4 -6.05 -9.94 -7.02
CA VAL A 4 -5.42 -8.65 -6.69
C VAL A 4 -4.46 -8.27 -7.82
N ASN A 5 -4.57 -7.05 -8.32
CA ASN A 5 -3.67 -6.49 -9.32
C ASN A 5 -3.01 -5.22 -8.78
N VAL A 6 -1.78 -4.98 -9.20
CA VAL A 6 -1.13 -3.69 -8.98
C VAL A 6 -1.40 -2.75 -10.14
N THR A 7 -1.76 -1.51 -9.85
CA THR A 7 -1.96 -0.50 -10.90
C THR A 7 -0.61 -0.12 -11.53
N GLN A 8 0.46 -0.15 -10.73
CA GLN A 8 1.82 0.06 -11.17
C GLN A 8 2.76 -0.87 -10.41
N THR A 9 3.66 -1.55 -11.12
CA THR A 9 4.62 -2.50 -10.52
C THR A 9 5.83 -1.79 -9.91
N SER A 10 6.12 -0.54 -10.31
CA SER A 10 7.26 0.24 -9.85
C SER A 10 6.94 1.72 -9.75
N TYR A 11 7.21 2.30 -8.58
CA TYR A 11 7.03 3.69 -8.23
C TYR A 11 8.38 4.37 -7.98
N GLN A 12 8.51 5.61 -8.44
CA GLN A 12 9.66 6.47 -8.20
C GLN A 12 9.20 7.75 -7.50
N ALA A 13 9.86 8.14 -6.42
CA ALA A 13 9.58 9.37 -5.71
C ALA A 13 10.84 9.95 -5.09
N GLU A 14 10.77 11.22 -4.71
CA GLU A 14 11.85 11.90 -4.02
C GLU A 14 11.57 11.99 -2.52
N GLU A 15 12.64 12.02 -1.74
CA GLU A 15 12.58 12.25 -0.30
C GLU A 15 11.78 13.52 0.05
N ASN A 16 11.04 13.47 1.16
CA ASN A 16 10.13 14.50 1.67
C ASN A 16 8.84 14.72 0.86
N HIS A 17 8.68 14.09 -0.31
CA HIS A 17 7.40 14.06 -1.01
C HIS A 17 6.46 13.02 -0.41
N ASN A 18 5.25 12.97 -0.95
CA ASN A 18 4.24 11.98 -0.61
C ASN A 18 3.95 11.10 -1.83
N ILE A 19 3.48 9.88 -1.60
CA ILE A 19 3.06 8.98 -2.67
C ILE A 19 1.80 8.22 -2.28
N THR A 20 1.08 7.75 -3.30
CA THR A 20 -0.03 6.80 -3.16
C THR A 20 0.32 5.53 -3.92
N LEU A 21 0.48 4.43 -3.20
CA LEU A 21 0.56 3.09 -3.78
C LEU A 21 -0.86 2.56 -3.95
N GLU A 22 -1.13 1.90 -5.08
CA GLU A 22 -2.49 1.48 -5.42
C GLU A 22 -2.57 0.04 -5.93
N TRP A 23 -3.51 -0.70 -5.35
CA TRP A 23 -3.93 -2.03 -5.77
C TRP A 23 -5.40 -1.99 -6.18
N THR A 24 -5.76 -2.88 -7.09
CA THR A 24 -7.16 -3.19 -7.39
C THR A 24 -7.43 -4.64 -7.05
N PHE A 25 -8.67 -4.96 -6.68
CA PHE A 25 -9.07 -6.31 -6.36
C PHE A 25 -10.49 -6.59 -6.82
N THR A 26 -10.79 -7.88 -7.01
CA THR A 26 -12.12 -8.31 -7.46
C THR A 26 -13.18 -8.05 -6.39
N THR A 27 -14.15 -7.21 -6.69
CA THR A 27 -15.36 -7.01 -5.88
C THR A 27 -16.60 -7.59 -6.55
N THR A 28 -17.57 -8.00 -5.75
CA THR A 28 -18.89 -8.47 -6.17
C THR A 28 -19.97 -7.73 -5.38
N ALA A 29 -21.24 -7.89 -5.75
CA ALA A 29 -22.36 -7.28 -5.02
C ALA A 29 -22.45 -7.74 -3.54
N ASP A 30 -21.85 -8.89 -3.21
CA ASP A 30 -21.83 -9.45 -1.86
C ASP A 30 -20.59 -9.00 -1.06
N THR A 31 -19.66 -8.26 -1.66
CA THR A 31 -18.45 -7.78 -0.99
C THR A 31 -18.79 -6.62 -0.06
N SER A 32 -18.91 -6.91 1.23
CA SER A 32 -18.96 -5.85 2.26
C SER A 32 -17.55 -5.38 2.60
N PRO A 33 -17.25 -4.06 2.64
CA PRO A 33 -15.98 -3.54 3.13
C PRO A 33 -15.60 -4.04 4.53
N ASP A 34 -16.59 -4.27 5.39
CA ASP A 34 -16.39 -4.78 6.76
C ASP A 34 -15.97 -6.25 6.80
N SER A 35 -16.19 -6.99 5.70
CA SER A 35 -15.81 -8.40 5.56
C SER A 35 -14.42 -8.59 4.93
N LEU A 36 -13.77 -7.50 4.51
CA LEU A 36 -12.43 -7.53 3.93
C LEU A 36 -11.40 -7.68 5.04
N TYR A 37 -10.53 -8.68 4.90
CA TYR A 37 -9.26 -8.70 5.62
C TYR A 37 -8.18 -8.20 4.68
N ILE A 38 -7.52 -7.11 5.06
CA ILE A 38 -6.45 -6.51 4.27
C ILE A 38 -5.21 -6.39 5.15
N PHE A 39 -4.10 -6.93 4.66
CA PHE A 39 -2.82 -6.85 5.32
C PHE A 39 -1.78 -6.33 4.33
N CYS A 40 -1.19 -5.18 4.64
CA CYS A 40 -0.12 -4.61 3.83
C CYS A 40 1.18 -4.52 4.64
N GLU A 41 2.29 -4.84 3.98
CA GLU A 41 3.63 -4.75 4.55
C GLU A 41 4.67 -4.25 3.55
N MET A 42 5.73 -3.64 4.07
CA MET A 42 6.99 -3.50 3.34
C MET A 42 7.80 -4.78 3.60
N LYS A 43 7.92 -5.64 2.58
CA LYS A 43 8.54 -6.96 2.70
C LYS A 43 10.02 -6.90 3.04
N THR A 44 10.73 -5.86 2.58
CA THR A 44 12.17 -5.72 2.80
C THR A 44 12.54 -5.82 4.28
N ASP A 45 11.75 -5.18 5.15
CA ASP A 45 12.00 -5.12 6.60
C ASP A 45 10.82 -5.67 7.44
N HIS A 46 9.88 -6.38 6.80
CA HIS A 46 8.65 -6.91 7.41
C HIS A 46 7.87 -5.87 8.25
N LYS A 47 7.74 -4.67 7.69
CA LYS A 47 7.10 -3.53 8.37
C LYS A 47 5.62 -3.49 8.03
N VAL A 48 4.77 -3.59 9.05
CA VAL A 48 3.31 -3.54 8.85
C VAL A 48 2.86 -2.11 8.53
N LEU A 49 2.07 -1.98 7.46
CA LEU A 49 1.63 -0.70 6.88
C LEU A 49 0.15 -0.42 7.17
N VAL A 50 -0.27 -0.59 8.41
CA VAL A 50 -1.61 -0.19 8.86
C VAL A 50 -1.59 1.25 9.39
N PRO A 51 -2.70 2.02 9.27
CA PRO A 51 -2.74 3.40 9.78
C PRO A 51 -2.40 3.50 11.28
N GLU A 52 -2.73 2.47 12.05
CA GLU A 52 -2.46 2.35 13.49
C GLU A 52 -1.08 1.74 13.79
N SER A 53 -0.23 1.57 12.77
CA SER A 53 1.10 0.96 12.93
C SER A 53 1.93 1.76 13.92
N ARG A 54 2.51 1.05 14.89
CA ARG A 54 3.47 1.60 15.86
C ARG A 54 4.91 1.47 15.41
N ASP A 55 5.13 1.04 14.16
CA ASP A 55 6.48 0.97 13.63
C ASP A 55 7.07 2.38 13.52
N GLN A 56 8.24 2.60 14.11
CA GLN A 56 8.90 3.90 14.14
C GLN A 56 9.17 4.46 12.73
N GLN A 57 9.31 3.59 11.74
CA GLN A 57 9.44 4.02 10.36
C GLN A 57 8.16 4.70 9.88
N PHE A 58 6.98 4.10 10.10
CA PHE A 58 5.72 4.51 9.44
C PHE A 58 4.72 5.25 10.33
N VAL A 59 4.97 5.32 11.64
CA VAL A 59 4.08 5.98 12.61
C VAL A 59 3.73 7.42 12.18
N GLY A 60 2.43 7.70 12.03
CA GLY A 60 1.92 9.00 11.61
C GLY A 60 2.21 9.40 10.16
N ARG A 61 2.67 8.46 9.31
CA ARG A 61 2.96 8.70 7.89
C ARG A 61 2.04 7.95 6.94
N VAL A 62 1.47 6.83 7.38
CA VAL A 62 0.62 5.94 6.58
C VAL A 62 -0.86 6.25 6.79
N GLN A 63 -1.60 6.36 5.70
CA GLN A 63 -3.06 6.49 5.70
C GLN A 63 -3.67 5.58 4.62
N TRP A 64 -4.89 5.11 4.87
CA TRP A 64 -5.64 4.28 3.93
C TRP A 64 -6.87 5.02 3.46
N ASP A 65 -7.13 4.98 2.16
CA ASP A 65 -8.40 5.43 1.59
C ASP A 65 -9.41 4.28 1.69
N LYS A 66 -10.18 4.25 2.79
CA LYS A 66 -11.20 3.21 3.02
C LYS A 66 -12.44 3.39 2.13
N ASP A 67 -12.67 4.60 1.64
CA ASP A 67 -13.87 4.92 0.87
C ASP A 67 -13.87 4.24 -0.50
N VAL A 68 -12.68 3.97 -1.06
CA VAL A 68 -12.52 3.31 -2.37
C VAL A 68 -12.53 1.78 -2.30
N LEU A 69 -12.59 1.18 -1.10
CA LEU A 69 -12.60 -0.28 -0.94
C LEU A 69 -13.82 -0.93 -1.59
N ARG A 70 -14.99 -0.29 -1.50
CA ARG A 70 -16.23 -0.75 -2.15
C ARG A 70 -16.11 -0.83 -3.67
N ASP A 71 -15.23 0.00 -4.25
CA ASP A 71 -14.97 0.07 -5.69
C ASP A 71 -13.86 -0.92 -6.12
N GLY A 72 -13.41 -1.79 -5.21
CA GLY A 72 -12.36 -2.76 -5.47
C GLY A 72 -10.98 -2.14 -5.61
N ARG A 73 -10.73 -1.05 -4.88
CA ARG A 73 -9.44 -0.35 -4.88
C ARG A 73 -8.93 -0.22 -3.46
N LEU A 74 -7.62 -0.34 -3.33
CA LEU A 74 -6.90 -0.13 -2.08
C LEU A 74 -5.81 0.90 -2.36
N ARG A 75 -5.84 2.03 -1.62
CA ARG A 75 -4.82 3.07 -1.72
C ARG A 75 -4.13 3.25 -0.39
N LEU A 76 -2.80 3.14 -0.44
CA LEU A 76 -1.90 3.39 0.67
C LEU A 76 -1.18 4.70 0.43
N TYR A 77 -1.54 5.72 1.21
CA TYR A 77 -0.85 7.00 1.19
C TYR A 77 0.31 6.98 2.18
N VAL A 78 1.51 7.32 1.70
CA VAL A 78 2.72 7.46 2.52
C VAL A 78 3.23 8.89 2.39
N SER A 79 3.26 9.60 3.51
CA SER A 79 3.74 10.98 3.57
C SER A 79 5.19 11.09 4.04
N ARG A 80 5.84 12.20 3.69
CA ARG A 80 7.20 12.55 4.12
C ARG A 80 8.15 11.36 3.90
N LEU A 81 8.24 10.93 2.65
CA LEU A 81 9.05 9.78 2.25
C LEU A 81 10.50 9.94 2.69
N ARG A 82 11.10 8.83 3.08
CA ARG A 82 12.52 8.69 3.40
C ARG A 82 13.15 7.69 2.45
N THR A 83 14.47 7.75 2.26
CA THR A 83 15.15 6.79 1.38
C THR A 83 15.01 5.36 1.88
N GLU A 84 14.88 5.15 3.20
CA GLU A 84 14.61 3.85 3.82
C GLU A 84 13.20 3.30 3.55
N ASP A 85 12.30 4.11 2.99
CA ASP A 85 11.00 3.63 2.52
C ASP A 85 11.11 2.93 1.16
N SER A 86 12.28 2.90 0.54
CA SER A 86 12.50 2.12 -0.67
C SER A 86 12.39 0.63 -0.39
N GLY A 87 11.63 -0.10 -1.20
CA GLY A 87 11.47 -1.53 -1.02
C GLY A 87 10.29 -2.12 -1.76
N GLN A 88 10.06 -3.42 -1.52
CA GLN A 88 8.91 -4.14 -2.06
C GLN A 88 7.74 -4.02 -1.08
N TYR A 89 6.62 -3.52 -1.57
CA TYR A 89 5.37 -3.34 -0.84
C TYR A 89 4.38 -4.39 -1.31
N LEU A 90 3.75 -5.11 -0.39
CA LEU A 90 2.76 -6.14 -0.69
C LEU A 90 1.48 -5.87 0.07
N CYS A 91 0.34 -6.12 -0.57
CA CYS A 91 -0.95 -6.18 0.08
C CYS A 91 -1.64 -7.52 -0.23
N ASP A 92 -1.97 -8.27 0.84
CA ASP A 92 -2.84 -9.45 0.83
C ASP A 92 -4.27 -8.98 1.10
N VAL A 93 -5.19 -9.33 0.20
CA VAL A 93 -6.62 -9.05 0.32
C VAL A 93 -7.37 -10.37 0.37
N ARG A 94 -8.14 -10.57 1.44
CA ARG A 94 -8.99 -11.75 1.63
C ARG A 94 -10.44 -11.34 1.78
N THR A 95 -11.28 -12.08 1.08
CA THR A 95 -12.74 -11.99 1.11
C THR A 95 -13.33 -13.34 1.51
N ASN A 96 -14.65 -13.41 1.66
CA ASN A 96 -15.38 -14.66 1.90
C ASN A 96 -15.36 -15.65 0.73
N TYR A 97 -14.93 -15.24 -0.47
CA TYR A 97 -14.91 -16.07 -1.69
C TYR A 97 -13.50 -16.29 -2.28
N GLY A 98 -12.46 -15.91 -1.54
CA GLY A 98 -11.06 -16.16 -1.88
C GLY A 98 -10.12 -15.07 -1.36
N GLY A 99 -8.83 -15.23 -1.62
CA GLY A 99 -7.83 -14.23 -1.30
C GLY A 99 -6.69 -14.29 -2.31
N ASP A 100 -6.04 -13.16 -2.50
CA ASP A 100 -4.90 -13.00 -3.39
C ASP A 100 -4.03 -11.84 -2.91
N PHE A 101 -2.81 -11.72 -3.44
CA PHE A 101 -1.89 -10.65 -3.07
C PHE A 101 -1.23 -10.03 -4.30
N GLY A 102 -0.83 -8.78 -4.18
CA GLY A 102 -0.06 -8.08 -5.21
C GLY A 102 1.07 -7.28 -4.59
N ASP A 103 2.18 -7.17 -5.30
CA ASP A 103 3.34 -6.41 -4.84
C ASP A 103 3.83 -5.41 -5.89
N CYS A 104 4.35 -4.29 -5.39
CA CYS A 104 4.99 -3.24 -6.17
C CYS A 104 6.29 -2.79 -5.52
N TRP A 105 7.22 -2.29 -6.33
CA TRP A 105 8.45 -1.69 -5.85
C TRP A 105 8.28 -0.17 -5.66
N LEU A 106 8.77 0.38 -4.56
CA LEU A 106 8.96 1.81 -4.38
C LEU A 106 10.45 2.11 -4.30
N SER A 107 10.90 3.09 -5.08
CA SER A 107 12.25 3.63 -5.03
C SER A 107 12.19 5.11 -4.68
N VAL A 108 12.81 5.46 -3.55
CA VAL A 108 12.89 6.83 -3.05
C VAL A 108 14.33 7.33 -3.19
N SER A 109 14.53 8.34 -4.02
CA SER A 109 15.84 9.01 -4.15
C SER A 109 15.95 10.18 -3.18
N GLY A 110 17.15 10.40 -2.63
CA GLY A 110 17.46 11.62 -1.88
C GLY A 110 17.29 12.86 -2.77
N LYS A 111 17.07 14.03 -2.15
CA LYS A 111 17.01 15.28 -2.92
C LYS A 111 18.31 15.50 -3.67
N SER A 112 18.20 15.74 -4.98
CA SER A 112 19.25 16.38 -5.75
C SER A 112 19.51 17.74 -5.08
N VAL A 113 20.73 17.95 -4.58
CA VAL A 113 21.18 19.32 -4.30
C VAL A 113 21.53 19.89 -5.66
N ASP A 114 20.61 20.65 -6.24
CA ASP A 114 20.93 21.47 -7.40
C ASP A 114 21.96 22.52 -6.94
N GLU A 115 23.18 22.43 -7.46
CA GLU A 115 24.32 23.30 -7.17
C GLU A 115 24.16 24.70 -7.81
#